data_AF-A0A518FXJ7-F1
#
_entry.id   AF-A0A518FXJ7-F1
#
_cell.length_a   1.000
_cell.length_b   1.000
_cell.length_c   1.000
_cell.angle_alpha   90.00
_cell.angle_beta   90.00
_cell.angle_gamma   90.00
#
_symmetry.space_group_name_H-M   'P 1'
#
loop_
_entity.id
_entity.type
_entity.pdbx_description
1 polymer ?
#
loop_
_entity_poly.entity_id
_entity_poly.type
_entity_poly.pdbx_seq_one_letter_code
_entity_poly.pdbx_strand_id
1 'polypeptide(L)'
;MSIEHSLISTWGFVMRTFSRIMFVILLWMPASHVYANNTRFLPGDAFYYIRLNLKEIQKIQNVESPLFAYGNHWNGGFGCGYWGFDELQLLQMPTETRRALLETYQELQPEIEKNENLLGKMSVFVYNKQYDWQKYGLGLQYNENWLDESVDLGMSRNHARLESFVEKPSSINQNRKYSKEIPALKVKLPKRPQDKPLSWTAHPVRLNCAQCQLLIIPDREFDHYVHPRDGLKVIRISGGKRSVFRCSKGKWVADSEQK
;
A
#
# COMPACT_ATOMS: atom_id res chain seq x y z
N MET A 1 -26.42 57.72 40.78
CA MET A 1 -25.36 57.29 39.84
C MET A 1 -24.80 55.96 40.36
N SER A 2 -25.43 54.84 40.01
CA SER A 2 -25.04 53.48 40.47
C SER A 2 -25.61 52.45 39.50
N ILE A 3 -24.94 52.27 38.36
CA ILE A 3 -25.29 51.20 37.40
C ILE A 3 -24.02 50.48 36.88
N GLU A 4 -22.83 51.08 36.95
CA GLU A 4 -21.63 50.50 36.30
C GLU A 4 -20.98 49.32 37.03
N HIS A 5 -21.17 49.13 38.34
CA HIS A 5 -20.53 48.03 39.08
C HIS A 5 -21.20 46.66 38.91
N SER A 6 -22.40 46.58 38.33
CA SER A 6 -23.16 45.33 38.19
C SER A 6 -22.77 44.52 36.95
N LEU A 7 -22.31 45.19 35.88
CA LEU A 7 -22.05 44.55 34.60
C LEU A 7 -20.71 43.78 34.58
N ILE A 8 -19.66 44.29 35.22
CA ILE A 8 -18.32 43.65 35.13
C ILE A 8 -18.26 42.30 35.86
N SER A 9 -19.03 42.10 36.93
CA SER A 9 -19.03 40.85 37.69
C SER A 9 -19.76 39.70 36.98
N THR A 10 -20.77 40.04 36.16
CA THR A 10 -21.58 39.06 35.43
C THR A 10 -20.83 38.47 34.24
N TRP A 11 -20.03 39.26 33.52
CA TRP A 11 -19.20 38.77 32.40
C TRP A 11 -18.05 37.86 32.85
N GLY A 12 -17.41 38.17 33.99
CA GLY A 12 -16.35 37.33 34.56
C GLY A 12 -16.85 35.99 35.11
N PHE A 13 -18.09 35.96 35.63
CA PHE A 13 -18.75 34.73 36.05
C PHE A 13 -19.11 33.88 34.83
N VAL A 14 -19.75 34.46 33.81
CA VAL A 14 -20.17 33.77 32.58
C VAL A 14 -18.97 33.17 31.80
N MET A 15 -17.84 33.89 31.69
CA MET A 15 -16.63 33.35 31.05
C MET A 15 -16.00 32.19 31.83
N ARG A 16 -16.04 32.21 33.17
CA ARG A 16 -15.54 31.11 34.01
C ARG A 16 -16.43 29.87 33.95
N THR A 17 -17.74 30.02 33.85
CA THR A 17 -18.66 28.87 33.65
C THR A 17 -18.54 28.30 32.25
N PHE A 18 -18.43 29.12 31.20
CA PHE A 18 -18.21 28.64 29.83
C PHE A 18 -16.89 27.85 29.68
N SER A 19 -15.81 28.33 30.31
CA SER A 19 -14.51 27.63 30.30
C SER A 19 -14.55 26.27 31.02
N ARG A 20 -15.25 26.18 32.15
CA ARG A 20 -15.42 24.91 32.89
C ARG A 20 -16.33 23.92 32.16
N ILE A 21 -17.38 24.39 31.49
CA ILE A 21 -18.27 23.55 30.70
C ILE A 21 -17.53 22.99 29.47
N MET A 22 -16.71 23.79 28.78
CA MET A 22 -15.85 23.30 27.68
C MET A 22 -14.84 22.24 28.14
N PHE A 23 -14.25 22.38 29.33
CA PHE A 23 -13.30 21.41 29.87
C PHE A 23 -13.97 20.07 30.22
N VAL A 24 -15.20 20.10 30.74
CA VAL A 24 -15.99 18.88 31.03
C VAL A 24 -16.46 18.22 29.73
N ILE A 25 -16.86 18.99 28.72
CA ILE A 25 -17.24 18.44 27.40
C ILE A 25 -16.05 17.75 26.73
N LEU A 26 -14.83 18.30 26.84
CA LEU A 26 -13.62 17.67 26.31
C LEU A 26 -13.24 16.38 27.05
N LEU A 27 -13.51 16.27 28.35
CA LEU A 27 -13.30 15.04 29.13
C LEU A 27 -14.38 13.97 28.89
N TRP A 28 -15.56 14.37 28.40
CA TRP A 28 -16.67 13.50 28.06
C TRP A 28 -16.68 13.07 26.59
N MET A 29 -15.81 13.62 25.75
CA MET A 29 -15.54 13.02 24.45
C MET A 29 -14.83 11.70 24.72
N PRO A 30 -15.43 10.54 24.39
CA PRO A 30 -14.67 9.31 24.40
C PRO A 30 -13.47 9.55 23.51
N ALA A 31 -12.26 9.42 24.06
CA ALA A 31 -11.05 9.38 23.25
C ALA A 31 -11.26 8.18 22.33
N SER A 32 -11.72 8.43 21.11
CA SER A 32 -11.66 7.45 20.05
C SER A 32 -10.19 7.13 19.94
N HIS A 33 -9.81 5.98 20.47
CA HIS A 33 -8.48 5.46 20.25
C HIS A 33 -8.40 5.18 18.75
N VAL A 34 -7.91 6.17 18.01
CA VAL A 34 -7.49 6.01 16.62
C VAL A 34 -6.21 5.21 16.70
N TYR A 35 -6.37 3.89 16.81
CA TYR A 35 -5.28 2.96 16.62
C TYR A 35 -4.97 2.95 15.13
N ALA A 36 -4.01 3.76 14.72
CA ALA A 36 -3.44 3.68 13.38
C ALA A 36 -2.20 2.79 13.48
N ASN A 37 -2.24 1.67 12.78
CA ASN A 37 -1.04 0.94 12.46
C ASN A 37 -0.53 1.51 11.13
N ASN A 38 0.68 1.16 10.74
CA ASN A 38 1.13 1.38 9.38
C ASN A 38 1.75 0.08 8.92
N THR A 39 0.89 -0.81 8.48
CA THR A 39 1.28 -2.15 8.07
C THR A 39 1.97 -2.06 6.71
N ARG A 40 3.24 -2.48 6.69
CA ARG A 40 4.04 -2.63 5.47
C ARG A 40 3.71 -3.97 4.83
N PHE A 41 4.62 -4.53 4.05
CA PHE A 41 4.45 -5.88 3.54
C PHE A 41 4.49 -6.90 4.68
N LEU A 42 3.45 -7.72 4.81
CA LEU A 42 3.46 -8.90 5.66
C LEU A 42 3.76 -10.16 4.82
N PRO A 43 4.45 -11.17 5.36
CA PRO A 43 4.78 -12.41 4.63
C PRO A 43 3.60 -13.11 3.96
N GLY A 44 2.40 -13.00 4.54
CA GLY A 44 1.17 -13.61 4.05
C GLY A 44 0.47 -12.82 2.95
N ASP A 45 0.94 -11.60 2.65
CA ASP A 45 0.35 -10.78 1.60
C ASP A 45 0.62 -11.38 0.22
N ALA A 46 -0.40 -11.39 -0.64
CA ALA A 46 -0.34 -11.92 -2.01
C ALA A 46 0.53 -11.08 -2.95
N PHE A 47 0.85 -9.84 -2.57
CA PHE A 47 1.68 -8.93 -3.35
C PHE A 47 2.57 -8.03 -2.51
N TYR A 48 3.60 -7.51 -3.16
CA TYR A 48 4.40 -6.39 -2.67
C TYR A 48 4.13 -5.16 -3.55
N TYR A 49 3.95 -3.99 -2.94
CA TYR A 49 3.65 -2.76 -3.67
C TYR A 49 4.86 -1.82 -3.70
N ILE A 50 5.12 -1.25 -4.88
CA ILE A 50 6.26 -0.38 -5.15
C ILE A 50 5.73 0.87 -5.86
N ARG A 51 6.34 2.02 -5.55
CA ARG A 51 6.16 3.25 -6.32
C ARG A 51 7.47 3.67 -6.95
N LEU A 52 7.46 3.92 -8.26
CA LEU A 52 8.67 4.21 -9.03
C LEU A 52 8.53 5.51 -9.82
N ASN A 53 9.50 6.41 -9.67
CA ASN A 53 9.77 7.50 -10.60
C ASN A 53 10.92 7.18 -11.57
N LEU A 54 11.14 8.06 -12.56
CA LEU A 54 12.21 7.92 -13.54
C LEU A 54 13.59 7.73 -12.89
N LYS A 55 13.91 8.51 -11.85
CA LYS A 55 15.21 8.45 -11.16
C LYS A 55 15.44 7.09 -10.49
N GLU A 56 14.41 6.55 -9.85
CA GLU A 56 14.44 5.22 -9.23
C GLU A 56 14.63 4.13 -10.29
N ILE A 57 13.95 4.22 -11.42
CA ILE A 57 14.07 3.26 -12.53
C ILE A 57 15.44 3.33 -13.22
N GLN A 58 15.99 4.53 -13.39
CA GLN A 58 17.33 4.72 -13.96
C GLN A 58 18.41 4.10 -13.07
N LYS A 59 18.30 4.25 -11.75
CA LYS A 59 19.25 3.66 -10.79
C LYS A 59 19.33 2.14 -10.88
N ILE A 60 18.21 1.47 -11.17
CA ILE A 60 18.19 0.00 -11.21
C ILE A 60 18.71 -0.58 -12.52
N GLN A 61 18.85 0.20 -13.61
CA GLN A 61 19.15 -0.32 -14.95
C GLN A 61 20.41 -1.19 -15.02
N ASN A 62 21.41 -0.89 -14.18
CA ASN A 62 22.69 -1.60 -14.11
C ASN A 62 22.84 -2.45 -12.84
N VAL A 63 21.74 -2.72 -12.13
CA VAL A 63 21.74 -3.51 -10.89
C VAL A 63 21.06 -4.84 -11.16
N GLU A 64 21.80 -5.93 -11.00
CA GLU A 64 21.26 -7.28 -11.24
C GLU A 64 20.15 -7.63 -10.23
N SER A 65 20.33 -7.24 -8.97
CA SER A 65 19.39 -7.54 -7.88
C SER A 65 18.94 -6.28 -7.13
N PRO A 66 18.10 -5.43 -7.75
CA PRO A 66 17.72 -4.15 -7.19
C PRO A 66 16.85 -4.27 -5.94
N LEU A 67 16.96 -3.25 -5.08
CA LEU A 67 16.16 -3.06 -3.88
C LEU A 67 15.02 -2.08 -4.17
N PHE A 68 13.83 -2.42 -3.70
CA PHE A 68 12.62 -1.61 -3.84
C PHE A 68 12.02 -1.35 -2.47
N ALA A 69 11.74 -0.08 -2.18
CA ALA A 69 11.02 0.29 -0.98
C ALA A 69 9.51 0.01 -1.13
N TYR A 70 8.86 -0.34 -0.02
CA TYR A 70 7.43 -0.55 0.03
C TYR A 70 6.71 0.78 -0.25
N GLY A 71 5.79 0.76 -1.21
CA GLY A 71 4.95 1.89 -1.52
C GLY A 71 3.96 2.11 -0.38
N ASN A 72 4.14 3.15 0.44
CA ASN A 72 3.04 3.56 1.31
C ASN A 72 1.94 4.18 0.44
N HIS A 73 0.75 3.58 0.48
CA HIS A 73 -0.44 4.17 -0.13
C HIS A 73 -1.20 5.05 0.87
N TRP A 74 -1.01 4.83 2.17
CA TRP A 74 -1.57 5.61 3.27
C TRP A 74 -0.58 6.66 3.76
N ASN A 75 -1.06 7.90 3.95
CA ASN A 75 -0.39 8.91 4.75
C ASN A 75 -0.83 8.73 6.21
N GLY A 76 -0.21 7.78 6.93
CA GLY A 76 -0.47 7.59 8.36
C GLY A 76 -0.13 8.86 9.16
N GLY A 77 -1.00 9.23 10.10
CA GLY A 77 -0.80 10.36 10.99
C GLY A 77 0.42 10.21 11.91
N PHE A 78 0.85 11.32 12.50
CA PHE A 78 1.96 11.38 13.45
C PHE A 78 1.73 10.40 14.63
N GLY A 79 2.70 9.52 14.95
CA GLY A 79 2.66 8.65 16.14
C GLY A 79 2.26 7.18 15.92
N CYS A 80 2.08 6.73 14.68
CA CYS A 80 1.69 5.35 14.36
C CYS A 80 2.92 4.44 14.15
N GLY A 81 2.93 3.26 14.76
CA GLY A 81 4.03 2.29 14.60
C GLY A 81 4.03 1.62 13.23
N TYR A 82 5.22 1.39 12.65
CA TYR A 82 5.38 0.67 11.38
C TYR A 82 5.73 -0.80 11.65
N TRP A 83 5.03 -1.71 10.98
CA TRP A 83 5.23 -3.16 11.15
C TRP A 83 5.18 -3.87 9.81
N GLY A 84 6.10 -4.80 9.57
CA GLY A 84 6.27 -5.48 8.27
C GLY A 84 7.61 -5.20 7.63
N PHE A 85 7.79 -5.59 6.37
CA PHE A 85 9.04 -5.41 5.64
C PHE A 85 8.98 -4.18 4.73
N ASP A 86 9.94 -3.29 4.88
CA ASP A 86 10.03 -2.04 4.12
C ASP A 86 10.72 -2.19 2.76
N GLU A 87 11.42 -3.30 2.54
CA GLU A 87 12.23 -3.49 1.34
C GLU A 87 12.04 -4.88 0.73
N LEU A 88 11.93 -4.91 -0.60
CA LEU A 88 11.98 -6.12 -1.41
C LEU A 88 13.22 -6.08 -2.31
N GLN A 89 14.04 -7.12 -2.24
CA GLN A 89 15.09 -7.38 -3.22
C GLN A 89 14.56 -8.33 -4.29
N LEU A 90 14.49 -7.86 -5.54
CA LEU A 90 14.23 -8.73 -6.69
C LEU A 90 15.56 -9.30 -7.17
N LEU A 91 15.80 -10.58 -6.94
CA LEU A 91 17.04 -11.26 -7.33
C LEU A 91 17.04 -11.57 -8.81
N GLN A 92 18.21 -11.44 -9.44
CA GLN A 92 18.46 -11.85 -10.83
C GLN A 92 17.42 -11.24 -11.80
N MET A 93 17.16 -9.94 -11.65
CA MET A 93 16.25 -9.23 -12.52
C MET A 93 16.83 -9.21 -13.95
N PRO A 94 16.12 -9.73 -14.97
CA PRO A 94 16.62 -9.69 -16.34
C PRO A 94 16.76 -8.25 -16.85
N THR A 95 17.75 -8.01 -17.72
CA THR A 95 17.95 -6.70 -18.37
C THR A 95 16.69 -6.26 -19.13
N GLU A 96 16.01 -7.21 -19.76
CA GLU A 96 14.76 -6.99 -20.49
C GLU A 96 13.66 -6.48 -19.56
N THR A 97 13.56 -7.01 -18.34
CA THR A 97 12.59 -6.55 -17.34
C THR A 97 12.90 -5.12 -16.90
N ARG A 98 14.17 -4.78 -16.69
CA ARG A 98 14.59 -3.42 -16.31
C ARG A 98 14.32 -2.41 -17.42
N ARG A 99 14.62 -2.78 -18.66
CA ARG A 99 14.31 -1.98 -19.85
C ARG A 99 12.80 -1.79 -20.02
N ALA A 100 12.02 -2.86 -19.90
CA ALA A 100 10.57 -2.80 -20.01
C ALA A 100 9.93 -1.89 -18.93
N LEU A 101 10.50 -1.80 -17.72
CA LEU A 101 10.07 -0.83 -16.72
C LEU A 101 10.34 0.61 -17.13
N LEU A 102 11.53 0.88 -17.71
CA LEU A 102 11.88 2.21 -18.21
C LEU A 102 10.97 2.65 -19.35
N GLU A 103 10.79 1.79 -20.34
CA GLU A 103 9.88 2.01 -21.48
C GLU A 103 8.44 2.23 -21.00
N THR A 104 7.98 1.43 -20.03
CA THR A 104 6.65 1.58 -19.44
C THR A 104 6.49 2.92 -18.74
N TYR A 105 7.49 3.36 -17.97
CA TYR A 105 7.42 4.67 -17.34
C TYR A 105 7.38 5.80 -18.36
N GLN A 106 8.20 5.74 -19.40
CA GLN A 106 8.23 6.75 -20.47
C GLN A 106 6.90 6.82 -21.21
N GLU A 107 6.28 5.67 -21.51
CA GLU A 107 4.93 5.64 -22.11
C GLU A 107 3.88 6.25 -21.19
N LEU A 108 3.95 5.95 -19.89
CA LEU A 108 3.00 6.46 -18.91
C LEU A 108 3.29 7.89 -18.44
N GLN A 109 4.44 8.47 -18.80
CA GLN A 109 4.88 9.77 -18.29
C GLN A 109 3.83 10.88 -18.49
N PRO A 110 3.16 11.02 -19.65
CA PRO A 110 2.11 12.02 -19.82
C PRO A 110 0.92 11.82 -18.87
N GLU A 111 0.53 10.58 -18.60
CA GLU A 111 -0.55 10.24 -17.65
C GLU A 111 -0.13 10.52 -16.21
N ILE A 112 1.13 10.20 -15.88
CA ILE A 112 1.74 10.43 -14.55
C ILE A 112 1.85 11.93 -14.24
N GLU A 113 2.25 12.74 -15.22
CA GLU A 113 2.39 14.19 -15.06
C GLU A 113 1.03 14.90 -14.97
N LYS A 114 0.01 14.39 -15.66
CA LYS A 114 -1.35 14.95 -15.63
C LYS A 114 -2.11 14.61 -14.34
N ASN A 115 -1.82 13.48 -13.72
CA ASN A 115 -2.52 13.00 -12.53
C ASN A 115 -1.72 13.32 -11.26
N GLU A 116 -2.09 14.40 -10.57
CA GLU A 116 -1.43 14.87 -9.35
C GLU A 116 -1.38 13.82 -8.24
N ASN A 117 -2.35 12.89 -8.18
CA ASN A 117 -2.37 11.83 -7.17
C ASN A 117 -1.16 10.89 -7.28
N LEU A 118 -0.63 10.70 -8.50
CA LEU A 118 0.53 9.84 -8.75
C LEU A 118 1.84 10.43 -8.23
N LEU A 119 1.90 11.75 -7.99
CA LEU A 119 3.09 12.44 -7.47
C LEU A 119 4.37 12.08 -8.25
N GLY A 120 4.27 12.01 -9.58
CA GLY A 120 5.40 11.67 -10.45
C GLY A 120 5.86 10.21 -10.36
N LYS A 121 5.04 9.30 -9.84
CA LYS A 121 5.37 7.88 -9.67
C LYS A 121 4.31 6.96 -10.25
N MET A 122 4.74 5.90 -10.94
CA MET A 122 3.85 4.80 -11.32
C MET A 122 3.71 3.78 -10.17
N SER A 123 2.57 3.10 -10.15
CA SER A 123 2.24 2.06 -9.18
C SER A 123 2.58 0.69 -9.75
N VAL A 124 3.41 -0.07 -9.05
CA VAL A 124 3.88 -1.40 -9.47
C VAL A 124 3.55 -2.43 -8.39
N PHE A 125 2.84 -3.48 -8.79
CA PHE A 125 2.50 -4.60 -7.93
C PHE A 125 3.32 -5.82 -8.33
N VAL A 126 3.99 -6.42 -7.35
CA VAL A 126 4.74 -7.67 -7.53
C VAL A 126 3.90 -8.82 -7.02
N TYR A 127 3.43 -9.66 -7.93
CA TYR A 127 2.68 -10.88 -7.59
C TYR A 127 3.51 -12.12 -7.95
N ASN A 128 3.13 -13.25 -7.36
CA ASN A 128 3.54 -14.55 -7.86
C ASN A 128 3.23 -14.68 -9.36
N LYS A 129 4.13 -15.31 -10.13
CA LYS A 129 3.99 -15.44 -11.60
C LYS A 129 2.68 -16.09 -12.05
N GLN A 130 2.14 -16.99 -11.24
CA GLN A 130 0.90 -17.73 -11.48
C GLN A 130 -0.37 -17.03 -10.98
N TYR A 131 -0.27 -15.83 -10.37
CA TYR A 131 -1.43 -15.10 -9.89
C TYR A 131 -2.34 -14.67 -11.06
N ASP A 132 -3.62 -15.03 -10.99
CA ASP A 132 -4.63 -14.69 -11.99
C ASP A 132 -5.30 -13.35 -11.64
N TRP A 133 -4.58 -12.27 -11.90
CA TRP A 133 -5.05 -10.91 -11.64
C TRP A 133 -6.28 -10.52 -12.48
N GLN A 134 -6.58 -11.22 -13.57
CA GLN A 134 -7.76 -10.95 -14.39
C GLN A 134 -9.03 -11.48 -13.70
N LYS A 135 -8.93 -12.61 -13.00
CA LYS A 135 -10.01 -13.17 -12.19
C LYS A 135 -10.14 -12.50 -10.83
N TYR A 136 -9.02 -12.23 -10.15
CA TYR A 136 -9.02 -11.82 -8.73
C TYR A 136 -8.74 -10.32 -8.52
N GLY A 137 -8.43 -9.56 -9.58
CA GLY A 137 -8.12 -8.12 -9.50
C GLY A 137 -6.73 -7.82 -8.93
N LEU A 138 -6.47 -6.54 -8.67
CA LEU A 138 -5.24 -6.05 -8.05
C LEU A 138 -5.52 -5.34 -6.71
N GLY A 139 -4.56 -5.41 -5.79
CA GLY A 139 -4.57 -4.63 -4.55
C GLY A 139 -5.25 -5.32 -3.36
N LEU A 140 -5.48 -6.64 -3.44
CA LEU A 140 -6.02 -7.45 -2.34
C LEU A 140 -4.93 -8.36 -1.77
N GLN A 141 -4.75 -8.33 -0.45
CA GLN A 141 -3.63 -9.00 0.23
C GLN A 141 -3.87 -10.50 0.43
N TYR A 142 -5.11 -10.95 0.55
CA TYR A 142 -5.50 -12.35 0.78
C TYR A 142 -4.84 -13.02 2.00
N ASN A 143 -4.45 -12.24 3.00
CA ASN A 143 -3.71 -12.72 4.16
C ASN A 143 -4.66 -13.02 5.35
N GLU A 144 -4.98 -14.30 5.60
CA GLU A 144 -5.75 -14.69 6.81
C GLU A 144 -4.90 -14.70 8.08
N ASN A 145 -3.60 -14.91 7.94
CA ASN A 145 -2.67 -15.09 9.06
C ASN A 145 -2.04 -13.76 9.54
N TRP A 146 -2.52 -12.63 9.01
CA TRP A 146 -1.98 -11.28 9.25
C TRP A 146 -1.76 -10.97 10.73
N LEU A 147 -2.65 -11.47 11.61
CA LEU A 147 -2.57 -11.24 13.05
C LEU A 147 -1.37 -11.96 13.66
N ASP A 148 -1.20 -13.23 13.33
CA ASP A 148 -0.10 -14.04 13.84
C ASP A 148 1.23 -13.56 13.25
N GLU A 149 1.26 -13.20 11.96
CA GLU A 149 2.44 -12.61 11.31
C GLU A 149 2.84 -11.27 11.94
N SER A 150 1.86 -10.42 12.26
CA SER A 150 2.11 -9.15 12.94
C SER A 150 2.68 -9.38 14.35
N VAL A 151 2.16 -10.37 15.07
CA VAL A 151 2.64 -10.74 16.41
C VAL A 151 4.04 -11.35 16.37
N ASP A 152 4.34 -12.20 15.39
CA ASP A 152 5.67 -12.77 15.17
C ASP A 152 6.69 -11.68 14.82
N LEU A 153 6.25 -10.64 14.11
CA LEU A 153 6.99 -9.41 13.87
C LEU A 153 6.95 -8.44 15.05
N GLY A 154 6.36 -8.84 16.17
CA GLY A 154 6.50 -8.17 17.45
C GLY A 154 5.47 -7.11 17.80
N MET A 155 4.42 -7.02 17.01
CA MET A 155 3.25 -6.22 17.35
C MET A 155 2.50 -6.89 18.50
N SER A 156 2.01 -6.10 19.46
CA SER A 156 1.11 -6.64 20.48
C SER A 156 -0.21 -7.08 19.84
N ARG A 157 -0.66 -8.30 20.14
CA ARG A 157 -1.92 -8.86 19.60
C ARG A 157 -3.13 -7.95 19.85
N ASN A 158 -3.15 -7.24 20.99
CA ASN A 158 -4.26 -6.33 21.33
C ASN A 158 -4.28 -5.05 20.46
N HIS A 159 -3.11 -4.66 19.95
CA HIS A 159 -2.93 -3.50 19.08
C HIS A 159 -2.97 -3.86 17.58
N ALA A 160 -2.88 -5.14 17.26
CA ALA A 160 -2.92 -5.61 15.90
C ALA A 160 -4.30 -5.40 15.26
N ARG A 161 -4.28 -4.74 14.10
CA ARG A 161 -5.45 -4.45 13.28
C ARG A 161 -5.08 -4.71 11.82
N LEU A 162 -5.97 -5.36 11.10
CA LEU A 162 -5.81 -5.59 9.66
C LEU A 162 -6.07 -4.29 8.92
N GLU A 163 -5.04 -3.77 8.26
CA GLU A 163 -5.18 -2.67 7.32
C GLU A 163 -5.35 -3.23 5.92
N SER A 164 -6.51 -3.00 5.33
CA SER A 164 -6.79 -3.44 3.97
C SER A 164 -6.25 -2.41 2.99
N PHE A 165 -5.46 -2.86 2.02
CA PHE A 165 -4.94 -1.97 0.96
C PHE A 165 -6.05 -1.26 0.15
N VAL A 166 -7.21 -1.90 0.01
CA VAL A 166 -8.44 -1.29 -0.54
C VAL A 166 -9.57 -1.47 0.48
N GLU A 167 -10.05 -0.35 1.04
CA GLU A 167 -11.01 -0.36 2.17
C GLU A 167 -12.50 -0.42 1.76
N LYS A 168 -12.81 -0.66 0.48
CA LYS A 168 -14.21 -0.81 0.06
C LYS A 168 -14.83 -2.10 0.64
N PRO A 169 -16.08 -2.08 1.14
CA PRO A 169 -16.72 -3.28 1.70
C PRO A 169 -16.74 -4.48 0.76
N SER A 170 -16.97 -4.27 -0.55
CA SER A 170 -16.94 -5.34 -1.55
C SER A 170 -15.54 -5.97 -1.69
N SER A 171 -14.50 -5.14 -1.67
CA SER A 171 -13.09 -5.54 -1.72
C SER A 171 -12.69 -6.34 -0.47
N ILE A 172 -13.11 -5.90 0.71
CA ILE A 172 -12.87 -6.61 1.98
C ILE A 172 -13.55 -7.98 1.97
N ASN A 173 -14.79 -8.07 1.48
CA ASN A 173 -15.50 -9.34 1.37
C ASN A 173 -14.81 -10.30 0.38
N GLN A 174 -14.35 -9.79 -0.77
CA GLN A 174 -13.58 -10.57 -1.73
C GLN A 174 -12.25 -11.05 -1.13
N ASN A 175 -11.54 -10.17 -0.42
CA ASN A 175 -10.30 -10.47 0.27
C ASN A 175 -10.47 -11.67 1.21
N ARG A 176 -11.52 -11.66 2.04
CA ARG A 176 -11.86 -12.76 2.96
C ARG A 176 -12.37 -14.02 2.27
N LYS A 177 -13.04 -13.88 1.12
CA LYS A 177 -13.61 -15.03 0.41
C LYS A 177 -12.54 -15.93 -0.19
N TYR A 178 -11.49 -15.34 -0.77
CA TYR A 178 -10.46 -16.07 -1.51
C TYR A 178 -9.12 -16.18 -0.78
N SER A 179 -9.05 -15.77 0.49
CA SER A 179 -7.81 -15.74 1.27
C SER A 179 -7.19 -17.11 1.53
N LYS A 180 -7.98 -18.19 1.50
CA LYS A 180 -7.46 -19.58 1.52
C LYS A 180 -7.07 -20.13 0.14
N GLU A 181 -7.58 -19.52 -0.93
CA GLU A 181 -7.38 -19.97 -2.32
C GLU A 181 -6.14 -19.33 -2.93
N ILE A 182 -5.88 -18.06 -2.61
CA ILE A 182 -4.75 -17.30 -3.15
C ILE A 182 -3.53 -17.44 -2.24
N PRO A 183 -2.41 -18.01 -2.73
CA PRO A 183 -1.21 -18.12 -1.93
C PRO A 183 -0.50 -16.77 -1.76
N ALA A 184 0.10 -16.59 -0.59
CA ALA A 184 1.00 -15.49 -0.28
C ALA A 184 2.15 -15.36 -1.30
N LEU A 185 2.71 -14.15 -1.42
CA LEU A 185 3.87 -13.90 -2.26
C LEU A 185 5.06 -14.74 -1.79
N LYS A 186 5.68 -15.51 -2.70
CA LYS A 186 6.72 -16.51 -2.37
C LYS A 186 8.08 -15.86 -2.08
N VAL A 187 8.15 -15.05 -1.04
CA VAL A 187 9.38 -14.40 -0.61
C VAL A 187 10.20 -15.27 0.35
N LYS A 188 11.51 -15.10 0.31
CA LYS A 188 12.42 -15.57 1.34
C LYS A 188 12.58 -14.48 2.39
N LEU A 189 12.14 -14.78 3.61
CA LEU A 189 12.29 -13.89 4.75
C LEU A 189 13.75 -13.87 5.21
N PRO A 190 14.27 -12.70 5.63
CA PRO A 190 15.59 -12.63 6.26
C PRO A 190 15.57 -13.36 7.60
N LYS A 191 16.74 -13.87 8.03
CA LYS A 191 16.85 -14.41 9.39
C LYS A 191 16.64 -13.27 10.37
N ARG A 192 15.74 -13.48 11.33
CA ARG A 192 15.55 -12.56 12.44
C ARG A 192 16.81 -12.56 13.32
N PRO A 193 17.41 -11.39 13.57
CA PRO A 193 18.52 -11.30 14.50
C PRO A 193 18.03 -11.47 15.94
N GLN A 194 18.77 -12.21 16.75
CA GLN A 194 18.35 -12.63 18.10
C GLN A 194 18.44 -11.50 19.14
N ASP A 195 19.15 -10.41 18.83
CA ASP A 195 19.67 -9.42 19.77
C ASP A 195 18.98 -8.05 19.73
N LYS A 196 17.97 -7.88 18.88
CA LYS A 196 17.36 -6.56 18.65
C LYS A 196 15.87 -6.54 18.90
N PRO A 197 15.34 -5.35 19.28
CA PRO A 197 13.95 -5.19 19.64
C PRO A 197 13.02 -5.57 18.49
N LEU A 198 11.80 -5.92 18.90
CA LEU A 198 10.70 -6.44 18.09
C LEU A 198 10.29 -5.57 16.88
N SER A 199 10.86 -4.40 16.64
CA SER A 199 10.55 -3.53 15.50
C SER A 199 11.54 -3.63 14.31
N TRP A 200 12.35 -4.69 14.22
CA TRP A 200 13.38 -4.80 13.17
C TRP A 200 12.79 -5.12 11.79
N THR A 201 12.70 -4.10 10.93
CA THR A 201 12.32 -4.22 9.49
C THR A 201 13.52 -4.14 8.52
N ALA A 202 14.75 -3.91 9.02
CA ALA A 202 15.92 -3.50 8.25
C ALA A 202 16.60 -4.54 7.34
N HIS A 203 15.96 -5.68 7.02
CA HIS A 203 16.48 -6.59 6.00
C HIS A 203 15.43 -6.88 4.93
N PRO A 204 15.82 -6.80 3.64
CA PRO A 204 14.85 -6.98 2.57
C PRO A 204 14.36 -8.42 2.54
N VAL A 205 13.06 -8.58 2.31
CA VAL A 205 12.53 -9.85 1.80
C VAL A 205 13.07 -10.06 0.39
N ARG A 206 13.28 -11.31 -0.01
CA ARG A 206 13.91 -11.61 -1.29
C ARG A 206 13.01 -12.47 -2.16
N LEU A 207 12.93 -12.15 -3.44
CA LEU A 207 12.14 -12.90 -4.42
C LEU A 207 12.96 -13.02 -5.70
N ASN A 208 13.03 -14.22 -6.28
CA ASN A 208 13.64 -14.35 -7.60
C ASN A 208 12.69 -13.74 -8.65
N CYS A 209 13.21 -12.82 -9.47
CA CYS A 209 12.40 -12.13 -10.49
C CYS A 209 11.73 -13.11 -11.48
N ALA A 210 12.32 -14.29 -11.73
CA ALA A 210 11.74 -15.31 -12.60
C ALA A 210 10.46 -15.95 -12.03
N GLN A 211 10.22 -15.81 -10.72
CA GLN A 211 9.06 -16.35 -9.99
C GLN A 211 7.91 -15.34 -9.84
N CYS A 212 8.08 -14.11 -10.32
CA CYS A 212 7.07 -13.06 -10.19
C CYS A 212 6.60 -12.52 -11.54
N GLN A 213 5.53 -11.74 -11.47
CA GLN A 213 5.09 -10.84 -12.52
C GLN A 213 4.92 -9.45 -11.92
N LEU A 214 5.26 -8.43 -12.70
CA LEU A 214 5.04 -7.03 -12.35
C LEU A 214 3.76 -6.58 -13.06
N LEU A 215 2.83 -6.03 -12.30
CA LEU A 215 1.61 -5.42 -12.84
C LEU A 215 1.67 -3.92 -12.53
N ILE A 216 1.71 -3.11 -13.58
CA ILE A 216 1.87 -1.67 -13.50
C ILE A 216 0.56 -1.00 -13.90
N ILE A 217 0.15 -0.01 -13.10
CA ILE A 217 -1.03 0.81 -13.38
C ILE A 217 -0.66 2.31 -13.30
N PRO A 218 -1.25 3.15 -14.16
CA PRO A 218 -1.07 4.60 -14.13
C PRO A 218 -2.09 5.28 -13.21
N ASP A 219 -2.36 4.70 -12.04
CA ASP A 219 -3.43 5.17 -11.16
C ASP A 219 -3.14 4.84 -9.68
N ARG A 220 -3.83 5.53 -8.78
CA ARG A 220 -3.88 5.26 -7.33
C ARG A 220 -5.29 4.96 -6.82
N GLU A 221 -6.30 5.05 -7.67
CA GLU A 221 -7.65 4.58 -7.36
C GLU A 221 -7.72 3.05 -7.56
N PHE A 222 -7.15 2.32 -6.61
CA PHE A 222 -6.95 0.87 -6.71
C PHE A 222 -8.24 0.07 -6.74
N ASP A 223 -9.34 0.61 -6.22
CA ASP A 223 -10.61 -0.10 -6.16
C ASP A 223 -11.18 -0.42 -7.55
N HIS A 224 -10.89 0.43 -8.54
CA HIS A 224 -11.27 0.20 -9.94
C HIS A 224 -10.55 -1.02 -10.54
N TYR A 225 -9.40 -1.40 -9.98
CA TYR A 225 -8.62 -2.55 -10.42
C TYR A 225 -8.94 -3.84 -9.65
N VAL A 226 -9.65 -3.74 -8.52
CA VAL A 226 -10.27 -4.90 -7.85
C VAL A 226 -11.50 -5.36 -8.65
N HIS A 227 -12.32 -4.40 -9.09
CA HIS A 227 -13.53 -4.63 -9.86
C HIS A 227 -13.42 -3.90 -11.22
N PRO A 228 -12.93 -4.59 -12.27
CA PRO A 228 -12.54 -3.95 -13.52
C PRO A 228 -13.67 -3.13 -14.14
N ARG A 229 -13.34 -1.89 -14.51
CA ARG A 229 -14.20 -0.99 -15.28
C ARG A 229 -13.61 -0.74 -16.66
N ASP A 230 -14.48 -0.45 -17.61
CA ASP A 230 -14.05 -0.17 -18.98
C ASP A 230 -13.11 1.03 -19.05
N GLY A 231 -12.11 0.94 -19.93
CA GLY A 231 -11.11 1.99 -20.14
C GLY A 231 -9.88 1.88 -19.23
N LEU A 232 -9.88 1.02 -18.21
CA LEU A 232 -8.69 0.78 -17.39
C LEU A 232 -7.59 0.09 -18.18
N LYS A 233 -6.34 0.38 -17.80
CA LYS A 233 -5.12 -0.15 -18.42
C LYS A 233 -4.25 -0.83 -17.37
N VAL A 234 -3.78 -2.04 -17.65
CA VAL A 234 -2.78 -2.75 -16.85
C VAL A 234 -1.64 -3.15 -17.77
N ILE A 235 -0.41 -2.82 -17.39
CA ILE A 235 0.79 -3.24 -18.11
C ILE A 235 1.45 -4.36 -17.31
N ARG A 236 1.58 -5.53 -17.91
CA ARG A 236 2.22 -6.70 -17.30
C ARG A 236 3.63 -6.83 -17.82
N ILE A 237 4.59 -7.04 -16.91
CA ILE A 237 5.95 -7.47 -17.26
C ILE A 237 6.20 -8.83 -16.60
N SER A 238 6.50 -9.85 -17.39
CA SER A 238 6.88 -11.17 -16.89
C SER A 238 7.96 -11.81 -17.76
N GLY A 239 9.06 -12.23 -17.14
CA GLY A 239 10.21 -12.79 -17.86
C GLY A 239 10.74 -11.86 -18.96
N GLY A 240 10.80 -10.55 -18.69
CA GLY A 240 11.22 -9.53 -19.65
C GLY A 240 10.21 -9.16 -20.73
N LYS A 241 9.12 -9.93 -20.88
CA LYS A 241 8.07 -9.64 -21.86
C LYS A 241 7.07 -8.64 -21.28
N ARG A 242 6.84 -7.57 -22.02
CA ARG A 242 5.85 -6.54 -21.74
C ARG A 242 4.56 -6.85 -22.50
N SER A 243 3.42 -6.74 -21.83
CA SER A 243 2.10 -6.90 -22.45
C SER A 243 1.14 -5.86 -21.89
N VAL A 244 0.39 -5.18 -22.75
CA VAL A 244 -0.60 -4.18 -22.35
C VAL A 244 -1.99 -4.81 -22.38
N PHE A 245 -2.77 -4.58 -21.34
CA PHE A 245 -4.14 -5.04 -21.23
C PHE A 245 -5.07 -3.85 -21.02
N ARG A 246 -6.22 -3.88 -21.70
CA ARG A 246 -7.30 -2.93 -21.52
C ARG A 246 -8.56 -3.63 -21.07
N CYS A 247 -9.30 -3.01 -20.17
CA CYS A 247 -10.61 -3.51 -19.78
C CYS A 247 -11.67 -3.00 -20.77
N SER A 248 -12.43 -3.91 -21.36
CA SER A 248 -13.57 -3.62 -22.23
C SER A 248 -14.71 -4.60 -21.94
N LYS A 249 -15.93 -4.07 -21.76
CA LYS A 249 -17.11 -4.83 -21.34
C LYS A 249 -16.85 -5.66 -20.07
N GLY A 250 -16.12 -5.09 -19.11
CA GLY A 250 -15.75 -5.74 -17.85
C GLY A 250 -14.75 -6.89 -17.97
N LYS A 251 -14.07 -7.03 -19.12
CA LYS A 251 -13.07 -8.09 -19.36
C LYS A 251 -11.73 -7.49 -19.77
N TRP A 252 -10.65 -8.07 -19.25
CA TRP A 252 -9.30 -7.73 -19.67
C TRP A 252 -8.99 -8.38 -21.03
N VAL A 253 -8.60 -7.55 -21.99
CA VAL A 253 -8.17 -7.96 -23.32
C VAL A 253 -6.74 -7.47 -23.52
N ALA A 254 -5.87 -8.33 -24.03
CA ALA A 254 -4.53 -7.89 -24.42
C ALA A 254 -4.64 -6.97 -25.64
N ASP A 255 -4.02 -5.79 -25.59
CA ASP A 255 -3.72 -5.05 -26.82
C ASP A 255 -2.78 -5.95 -27.62
N SER A 256 -3.20 -6.34 -28.83
CA SER A 256 -2.38 -7.16 -29.73
C SER A 256 -1.00 -6.54 -29.83
N GLU A 257 0.05 -7.35 -29.58
CA GLU A 257 1.45 -6.93 -29.58
C GLU A 257 1.70 -5.97 -30.74
N GLN A 258 2.15 -4.74 -30.45
CA GLN A 258 2.72 -3.89 -31.48
C GLN A 258 3.91 -4.67 -32.06
N LYS A 259 3.71 -5.16 -33.30
CA LYS A 259 4.74 -5.80 -34.12
C LYS A 259 5.89 -4.84 -34.37
#